data_AF-T1CJW9-F1
#
_entry.id   AF-T1CJW9-F1
#
_cell.length_a   1.000
_cell.length_b   1.000
_cell.length_c   1.000
_cell.angle_alpha   90.00
_cell.angle_beta   90.00
_cell.angle_gamma   90.00
#
_symmetry.space_group_name_H-M   'P 1'
#
loop_
_entity.id
_entity.type
_entity.pdbx_description
1 polymer ?
#
loop_
_entity_poly.entity_id
_entity_poly.type
_entity_poly.pdbx_seq_one_letter_code
_entity_poly.pdbx_strand_id
1 'polypeptide(L)'
;MLRRNLQHEPALRSELLSADQMELYGVVLANRHRASARTLTNSLLARLADNEATLAHASVMLTRAVGKGLRITPAAEWLLDNDYLIEEQIRTAQRDLPKGYSRELPRLLNGPSAKLPRVYDIALETIAHGDGRVDRESLSRFVASYQTVTPLKLGELWAIPIMLRLGLIENLRRVAV
;
A
#
# COMPACT_ATOMS: atom_id res chain seq x y z
N MET A 1 13.67 -26.50 -2.20
CA MET A 1 12.57 -25.78 -2.87
C MET A 1 11.44 -25.58 -1.87
N LEU A 2 11.36 -24.42 -1.21
CA LEU A 2 10.20 -24.11 -0.36
C LEU A 2 9.04 -23.70 -1.27
N ARG A 3 7.96 -24.49 -1.29
CA ARG A 3 6.65 -24.00 -1.73
C ARG A 3 6.26 -22.85 -0.80
N ARG A 4 6.47 -21.61 -1.23
CA ARG A 4 5.84 -20.45 -0.59
C ARG A 4 4.35 -20.57 -0.88
N ASN A 5 3.56 -20.90 0.15
CA ASN A 5 2.11 -20.76 0.09
C ASN A 5 1.82 -19.29 -0.19
N LEU A 6 1.48 -18.97 -1.45
CA LEU A 6 0.88 -17.72 -1.83
C LEU A 6 -0.51 -17.69 -1.17
N GLN A 7 -0.58 -17.25 0.08
CA GLN A 7 -1.86 -17.05 0.75
C GLN A 7 -2.60 -15.98 -0.04
N HIS A 8 -3.76 -16.35 -0.61
CA HIS A 8 -4.62 -15.42 -1.32
C HIS A 8 -5.19 -14.44 -0.27
N GLU A 9 -4.69 -13.21 -0.32
CA GLU A 9 -5.17 -12.11 0.51
C GLU A 9 -6.16 -11.30 -0.33
N PRO A 10 -7.35 -10.96 0.21
CA PRO A 10 -8.32 -10.20 -0.56
C PRO A 10 -7.75 -8.83 -0.94
N ALA A 11 -8.14 -8.36 -2.12
CA ALA A 11 -7.83 -7.01 -2.59
C ALA A 11 -8.27 -5.96 -1.54
N LEU A 12 -7.48 -4.89 -1.42
CA LEU A 12 -7.79 -3.76 -0.55
C LEU A 12 -8.96 -3.00 -1.16
N ARG A 13 -10.17 -3.31 -0.69
CA ARG A 13 -11.43 -2.71 -1.14
C ARG A 13 -12.34 -2.49 0.06
N SER A 14 -13.01 -1.35 0.04
CA SER A 14 -14.04 -0.96 1.00
C SER A 14 -15.18 -0.25 0.25
N GLU A 15 -16.18 0.22 0.99
CA GLU A 15 -17.22 1.09 0.42
C GLU A 15 -16.58 2.32 -0.23
N LEU A 16 -17.00 2.69 -1.44
CA LEU A 16 -16.45 3.86 -2.12
C LEU A 16 -16.94 5.14 -1.46
N LEU A 17 -16.01 6.03 -1.13
CA LEU A 17 -16.33 7.31 -0.50
C LEU A 17 -16.10 8.47 -1.47
N SER A 18 -17.04 9.42 -1.49
CA SER A 18 -16.83 10.73 -2.08
C SER A 18 -15.77 11.53 -1.31
N ALA A 19 -15.30 12.66 -1.88
CA ALA A 19 -14.36 13.53 -1.18
C ALA A 19 -14.89 14.00 0.19
N ASP A 20 -16.17 14.37 0.28
CA ASP A 20 -16.80 14.82 1.52
C ASP A 20 -16.94 13.66 2.53
N GLN A 21 -17.30 12.45 2.07
CA GLN A 21 -17.37 11.28 2.93
C GLN A 21 -15.98 10.86 3.43
N MET A 22 -14.97 10.96 2.58
CA MET A 22 -13.57 10.67 2.92
C MET A 22 -13.02 11.68 3.93
N GLU A 23 -13.41 12.96 3.80
CA GLU A 23 -13.10 13.99 4.79
C GLU A 23 -13.70 13.65 6.16
N LEU A 24 -14.99 13.31 6.23
CA LEU A 24 -15.63 12.87 7.48
C LEU A 24 -14.96 11.61 8.05
N TYR A 25 -14.56 10.69 7.18
CA TYR A 25 -13.84 9.48 7.57
C TYR A 25 -12.48 9.77 8.21
N GLY A 26 -11.81 10.88 7.85
CA GLY A 26 -10.59 11.36 8.49
C GLY A 26 -10.67 11.45 10.01
N VAL A 27 -11.74 12.08 10.52
CA VAL A 27 -12.00 12.20 11.95
C VAL A 27 -12.26 10.82 12.57
N VAL A 28 -13.04 9.97 11.89
CA VAL A 28 -13.36 8.62 12.39
C VAL A 28 -12.09 7.78 12.53
N LEU A 29 -11.24 7.77 11.51
CA LEU A 29 -9.99 7.02 11.52
C LEU A 29 -9.02 7.54 12.59
N ALA A 30 -8.88 8.86 12.70
CA ALA A 30 -8.00 9.47 13.69
C ALA A 30 -8.36 9.10 15.13
N ASN A 31 -9.65 9.00 15.45
CA ASN A 31 -10.13 8.56 16.77
C ASN A 31 -9.82 7.08 17.07
N ARG A 32 -9.69 6.23 16.04
CA ARG A 32 -9.35 4.81 16.19
C ARG A 32 -7.85 4.58 16.38
N HIS A 33 -7.03 5.44 15.79
CA HIS A 33 -5.57 5.32 15.82
C HIS A 33 -5.00 5.59 17.21
N ARG A 34 -4.38 4.56 17.80
CA ARG A 34 -3.48 4.74 18.95
C ARG A 34 -2.06 4.48 18.49
N ALA A 35 -1.26 5.54 18.36
CA ALA A 35 0.10 5.43 17.85
C ALA A 35 1.14 5.63 18.97
N SER A 36 2.24 4.91 18.90
CA SER A 36 3.41 5.11 19.76
C SER A 36 4.62 5.56 18.94
N ALA A 37 5.48 6.34 19.56
CA ALA A 37 6.77 6.72 19.00
C ALA A 37 7.83 5.60 19.11
N ARG A 38 7.44 4.37 19.47
CA ARG A 38 8.40 3.27 19.65
C ARG A 38 8.94 2.80 18.31
N THR A 39 10.25 2.77 18.23
CA THR A 39 11.01 2.17 17.14
C THR A 39 10.83 0.65 17.16
N LEU A 40 10.24 0.09 16.11
CA LEU A 40 10.13 -1.35 15.90
C LEU A 40 10.78 -1.74 14.57
N THR A 41 10.93 -3.05 14.36
CA THR A 41 11.51 -3.64 13.15
C THR A 41 10.78 -3.16 11.90
N ASN A 42 11.54 -2.85 10.84
CA ASN A 42 11.00 -2.34 9.58
C ASN A 42 10.39 -3.49 8.75
N SER A 43 9.11 -3.79 8.99
CA SER A 43 8.36 -4.80 8.25
C SER A 43 8.01 -4.38 6.82
N LEU A 44 7.90 -3.07 6.54
CA LEU A 44 7.45 -2.59 5.22
C LEU A 44 8.44 -2.90 4.10
N LEU A 45 9.75 -2.74 4.34
CA LEU A 45 10.75 -3.10 3.33
C LEU A 45 10.81 -4.62 3.08
N ALA A 46 10.65 -5.42 4.12
CA ALA A 46 10.57 -6.87 3.97
C ALA A 46 9.32 -7.28 3.18
N ARG A 47 8.18 -6.61 3.44
CA ARG A 47 6.95 -6.82 2.71
C ARG A 47 7.05 -6.35 1.25
N LEU A 48 7.70 -5.23 0.98
CA LEU A 48 7.95 -4.76 -0.38
C LEU A 48 8.79 -5.78 -1.17
N ALA A 49 9.84 -6.34 -0.57
CA ALA A 49 10.64 -7.38 -1.21
C ALA A 49 9.85 -8.66 -1.46
N ASP A 50 8.92 -9.02 -0.57
CA ASP A 50 8.00 -10.14 -0.77
C ASP A 50 7.01 -9.86 -1.93
N ASN A 51 6.52 -8.63 -2.02
CA ASN A 51 5.64 -8.18 -3.10
C ASN A 51 6.36 -8.23 -4.45
N GLU A 52 7.59 -7.72 -4.52
CA GLU A 52 8.45 -7.79 -5.69
C GLU A 52 8.64 -9.24 -6.17
N ALA A 53 9.04 -10.14 -5.26
CA ALA A 53 9.23 -11.55 -5.59
C ALA A 53 7.94 -12.23 -6.07
N THR A 54 6.79 -11.87 -5.49
CA THR A 54 5.49 -12.43 -5.86
C THR A 54 5.05 -11.94 -7.24
N LEU A 55 5.17 -10.64 -7.52
CA LEU A 55 4.81 -10.03 -8.80
C LEU A 55 5.72 -10.58 -9.92
N ALA A 56 7.04 -10.63 -9.70
CA ALA A 56 7.96 -11.22 -10.67
C ALA A 56 7.64 -12.69 -10.97
N HIS A 57 7.25 -13.46 -9.95
CA HIS A 57 6.80 -14.84 -10.16
C HIS A 57 5.51 -14.92 -10.99
N ALA A 58 4.54 -14.04 -10.74
CA ALA A 58 3.32 -13.96 -11.53
C ALA A 58 3.62 -13.61 -13.00
N SER A 59 4.48 -12.61 -13.26
CA SER A 59 4.89 -12.21 -14.61
C SER A 59 5.59 -13.35 -15.37
N VAL A 60 6.45 -14.13 -14.70
CA VAL A 60 7.08 -15.33 -15.29
C VAL A 60 6.04 -16.40 -15.63
N MET A 61 5.06 -16.63 -14.76
CA MET A 61 4.00 -17.61 -15.00
C MET A 61 3.09 -17.21 -16.15
N LEU A 62 2.70 -15.94 -16.23
CA LEU A 62 1.89 -15.40 -17.32
C LEU A 62 2.64 -15.45 -18.66
N THR A 63 3.90 -15.04 -18.70
CA THR A 63 4.75 -15.13 -19.90
C THR A 63 4.85 -16.57 -20.41
N ARG A 64 5.01 -17.54 -19.51
CA ARG A 64 5.01 -18.97 -19.88
C ARG A 64 3.67 -19.47 -20.42
N ALA A 65 2.56 -18.96 -19.89
CA ALA A 65 1.24 -19.31 -20.38
C ALA A 65 1.03 -18.81 -21.81
N VAL A 66 1.38 -17.54 -22.08
CA VAL A 66 1.35 -16.94 -23.43
C VAL A 66 2.24 -17.71 -24.39
N GLY A 67 3.48 -18.04 -23.99
CA GLY A 67 4.41 -18.81 -24.83
C GLY A 67 3.93 -20.23 -25.16
N LYS A 68 2.99 -20.78 -24.37
CA LYS A 68 2.31 -22.07 -24.64
C LYS A 68 1.02 -21.91 -25.45
N GLY A 69 0.68 -20.70 -25.90
CA GLY A 69 -0.55 -20.41 -26.61
C GLY A 69 -1.81 -20.43 -25.73
N LEU A 70 -1.66 -20.39 -24.40
CA LEU A 70 -2.80 -20.29 -23.51
C LEU A 70 -3.36 -18.87 -23.55
N ARG A 71 -4.68 -18.74 -23.57
CA ARG A 71 -5.35 -17.44 -23.44
C ARG A 71 -5.19 -16.95 -22.01
N ILE A 72 -4.77 -15.69 -21.87
CA ILE A 72 -4.74 -14.98 -20.59
C ILE A 72 -5.84 -13.92 -20.58
N THR A 73 -6.15 -13.39 -19.40
CA THR A 73 -7.17 -12.34 -19.27
C THR A 73 -6.60 -10.99 -19.72
N PRO A 74 -7.44 -10.02 -20.12
CA PRO A 74 -6.96 -8.67 -20.46
C PRO A 74 -6.19 -8.00 -19.30
N ALA A 75 -6.55 -8.30 -18.05
CA ALA A 75 -5.84 -7.79 -16.88
C ALA A 75 -4.43 -8.39 -16.75
N ALA A 76 -4.25 -9.66 -17.12
CA ALA A 76 -2.95 -10.31 -17.15
C ALA A 76 -2.06 -9.80 -18.29
N GLU A 77 -2.66 -9.50 -19.46
CA GLU A 77 -1.94 -8.84 -20.57
C GLU A 77 -1.45 -7.46 -20.14
N TRP A 78 -2.34 -6.64 -19.57
CA TRP A 78 -1.96 -5.32 -19.05
C TRP A 78 -0.83 -5.40 -18.03
N LEU A 79 -0.85 -6.39 -17.13
CA LEU A 79 0.21 -6.58 -16.15
C LEU A 79 1.57 -6.85 -16.83
N LEU A 80 1.59 -7.71 -17.85
CA LEU A 80 2.82 -8.01 -18.61
C LEU A 80 3.33 -6.78 -19.38
N ASP A 81 2.43 -6.04 -20.02
CA ASP A 81 2.78 -4.84 -20.78
C ASP A 81 3.36 -3.73 -19.89
N ASN A 82 3.02 -3.73 -18.59
CA ASN A 82 3.41 -2.70 -17.62
C ASN A 82 4.41 -3.19 -16.55
N ASP A 83 4.95 -4.41 -16.68
CA ASP A 83 5.82 -5.03 -15.67
C ASP A 83 7.04 -4.14 -15.34
N TYR A 84 7.65 -3.54 -16.37
CA TYR A 84 8.78 -2.62 -16.22
C TYR A 84 8.46 -1.39 -15.35
N LEU A 85 7.23 -0.86 -15.47
CA LEU A 85 6.79 0.30 -14.71
C LEU A 85 6.62 -0.06 -13.23
N ILE A 86 6.10 -1.25 -12.96
CA ILE A 86 5.94 -1.78 -11.61
C ILE A 86 7.31 -1.99 -10.94
N GLU A 87 8.27 -2.59 -11.65
CA GLU A 87 9.65 -2.73 -11.17
C GLU A 87 10.30 -1.37 -10.87
N GLU A 88 10.06 -0.36 -11.71
CA GLU A 88 10.53 1.00 -11.48
C GLU A 88 9.91 1.62 -10.21
N GLN A 89 8.60 1.44 -10.00
CA GLN A 89 7.93 1.93 -8.78
C GLN A 89 8.45 1.22 -7.53
N ILE A 90 8.74 -0.08 -7.59
CA ILE A 90 9.33 -0.84 -6.49
C ILE A 90 10.73 -0.31 -6.17
N ARG A 91 11.61 -0.15 -7.16
CA ARG A 91 12.97 0.39 -6.97
C ARG A 91 12.95 1.81 -6.41
N THR A 92 12.07 2.66 -6.93
CA THR A 92 11.83 4.00 -6.40
C THR A 92 11.36 3.95 -4.95
N ALA A 93 10.45 3.05 -4.60
CA ALA A 93 9.97 2.92 -3.24
C ALA A 93 11.05 2.45 -2.25
N GLN A 94 11.92 1.54 -2.66
CA GLN A 94 13.07 1.09 -1.86
C GLN A 94 14.06 2.23 -1.58
N ARG A 95 14.35 3.06 -2.58
CA ARG A 95 15.24 4.22 -2.46
C ARG A 95 14.64 5.31 -1.56
N ASP A 96 13.36 5.60 -1.74
CA ASP A 96 12.68 6.71 -1.09
C ASP A 96 12.18 6.35 0.33
N LEU A 97 12.27 5.08 0.74
CA LEU A 97 12.05 4.63 2.13
C LEU A 97 13.33 4.08 2.79
N PRO A 98 14.30 4.93 3.16
CA PRO A 98 15.46 4.50 3.93
C PRO A 98 15.07 3.79 5.23
N LYS A 99 15.88 2.80 5.64
CA LYS A 99 15.65 2.03 6.88
C LYS A 99 15.55 2.91 8.13
N GLY A 100 16.35 3.96 8.21
CA GLY A 100 16.33 4.93 9.32
C GLY A 100 15.01 5.68 9.37
N TYR A 101 14.60 6.24 8.24
CA TYR A 101 13.35 6.99 8.15
C TYR A 101 12.11 6.16 8.53
N SER A 102 11.97 4.93 8.01
CA SER A 102 10.86 4.04 8.36
C SER A 102 10.82 3.66 9.86
N ARG A 103 11.96 3.64 10.54
CA ARG A 103 12.06 3.34 11.97
C ARG A 103 11.53 4.49 12.85
N GLU A 104 11.64 5.73 12.39
CA GLU A 104 11.23 6.93 13.13
C GLU A 104 9.72 7.23 13.05
N LEU A 105 9.02 6.59 12.11
CA LEU A 105 7.58 6.80 11.93
C LEU A 105 6.77 6.21 13.11
N PRO A 106 5.82 6.97 13.68
CA PRO A 106 4.89 6.47 14.70
C PRO A 106 4.09 5.26 14.23
N ARG A 107 4.02 4.23 15.08
CA ARG A 107 3.38 2.94 14.76
C ARG A 107 2.10 2.73 15.53
N LEU A 108 1.10 2.14 14.88
CA LEU A 108 -0.16 1.79 15.50
C LEU A 108 0.03 0.69 16.55
N LEU A 109 -0.67 0.83 17.66
CA LEU A 109 -0.67 -0.12 18.78
C LEU A 109 -1.80 -1.15 18.65
N ASN A 110 -2.81 -0.85 17.84
CA ASN A 110 -4.06 -1.59 17.72
C ASN A 110 -4.55 -1.63 16.26
N GLY A 111 -5.58 -2.45 16.02
CA GLY A 111 -6.23 -2.56 14.72
C GLY A 111 -5.51 -3.51 13.74
N PRO A 112 -6.04 -3.65 12.52
CA PRO A 112 -5.48 -4.53 11.49
C PRO A 112 -4.04 -4.17 11.12
N SER A 113 -3.69 -2.89 11.16
CA SER A 113 -2.36 -2.36 10.86
C SER A 113 -1.47 -2.19 12.11
N ALA A 114 -1.76 -2.90 13.19
CA ALA A 114 -0.93 -2.86 14.39
C ALA A 114 0.55 -3.15 14.05
N LYS A 115 1.46 -2.40 14.67
CA LYS A 115 2.93 -2.39 14.44
C LYS A 115 3.38 -1.77 13.11
N LEU A 116 2.47 -1.42 12.20
CA LEU A 116 2.79 -0.66 11.00
C LEU A 116 2.76 0.85 11.28
N PRO A 117 3.48 1.68 10.49
CA PRO A 117 3.36 3.13 10.59
C PRO A 117 1.91 3.57 10.42
N ARG A 118 1.41 4.49 11.25
CA ARG A 118 0.02 4.98 11.11
C ARG A 118 -0.24 5.64 9.75
N VAL A 119 0.77 6.29 9.19
CA VAL A 119 0.69 6.88 7.84
C VAL A 119 0.55 5.82 6.74
N TYR A 120 1.04 4.59 6.97
CA TYR A 120 0.79 3.49 6.06
C TYR A 120 -0.69 3.09 6.08
N ASP A 121 -1.30 3.02 7.27
CA ASP A 121 -2.74 2.73 7.40
C ASP A 121 -3.61 3.81 6.73
N ILE A 122 -3.28 5.10 6.91
CA ILE A 122 -3.92 6.20 6.18
C ILE A 122 -3.87 5.97 4.66
N ALA A 123 -2.75 5.50 4.13
CA ALA A 123 -2.62 5.18 2.71
C ALA A 123 -3.46 3.96 2.30
N LEU A 124 -3.51 2.90 3.12
CA LEU A 124 -4.33 1.72 2.86
C LEU A 124 -5.82 2.08 2.83
N GLU A 125 -6.29 2.88 3.79
CA GLU A 125 -7.66 3.37 3.86
C GLU A 125 -8.01 4.23 2.64
N THR A 126 -7.08 5.08 2.19
CA THR A 126 -7.23 5.86 0.94
C THR A 126 -7.42 4.96 -0.28
N ILE A 127 -6.61 3.91 -0.37
CA ILE A 127 -6.66 2.97 -1.51
C ILE A 127 -7.94 2.14 -1.46
N ALA A 128 -8.34 1.67 -0.28
CA ALA A 128 -9.51 0.81 -0.10
C ALA A 128 -10.82 1.55 -0.43
N HIS A 129 -10.97 2.79 0.03
CA HIS A 129 -12.14 3.63 -0.22
C HIS A 129 -12.14 4.33 -1.59
N GLY A 130 -11.00 4.35 -2.27
CA GLY A 130 -10.84 4.91 -3.63
C GLY A 130 -10.75 3.87 -4.76
N ASP A 131 -10.84 2.56 -4.46
CA ASP A 131 -10.57 1.46 -5.40
C ASP A 131 -9.22 1.63 -6.15
N GLY A 132 -8.19 2.05 -5.41
CA GLY A 132 -6.86 2.35 -5.97
C GLY A 132 -6.76 3.67 -6.74
N ARG A 133 -7.86 4.41 -6.94
CA ARG A 133 -7.83 5.77 -7.52
C ARG A 133 -7.56 6.77 -6.41
N VAL A 134 -6.40 7.41 -6.46
CA VAL A 134 -6.01 8.43 -5.49
C VAL A 134 -6.17 9.80 -6.12
N ASP A 135 -7.13 10.58 -5.62
CA ASP A 135 -7.32 11.98 -5.97
C ASP A 135 -6.61 12.90 -4.97
N ARG A 136 -5.99 13.97 -5.47
CA ARG A 136 -5.20 14.91 -4.66
C ARG A 136 -6.09 15.71 -3.70
N GLU A 137 -7.24 16.18 -4.18
CA GLU A 137 -8.14 17.02 -3.39
C GLU A 137 -8.75 16.20 -2.24
N SER A 138 -9.30 15.03 -2.55
CA SER A 138 -9.84 14.09 -1.57
C SER A 138 -8.79 13.69 -0.52
N LEU A 139 -7.58 13.32 -0.95
CA LEU A 139 -6.49 12.99 -0.04
C LEU A 139 -6.11 14.18 0.86
N SER A 140 -6.06 15.39 0.30
CA SER A 140 -5.73 16.60 1.07
C SER A 140 -6.78 16.88 2.13
N ARG A 141 -8.08 16.79 1.79
CA ARG A 141 -9.19 16.99 2.74
C ARG A 141 -9.19 15.91 3.83
N PHE A 142 -9.00 14.66 3.44
CA PHE A 142 -8.88 13.53 4.37
C PHE A 142 -7.76 13.74 5.40
N VAL A 143 -6.55 14.08 4.93
CA VAL A 143 -5.38 14.29 5.81
C VAL A 143 -5.56 15.54 6.67
N ALA A 144 -6.16 16.61 6.14
CA ALA A 144 -6.47 17.81 6.91
C ALA A 144 -7.47 17.49 8.04
N SER A 145 -8.57 16.81 7.71
CA SER A 145 -9.60 16.38 8.66
C SER A 145 -9.05 15.45 9.72
N TYR A 146 -8.25 14.44 9.34
CA TYR A 146 -7.57 13.54 10.29
C TYR A 146 -6.73 14.33 11.32
N GLN A 147 -5.99 15.35 10.86
CA GLN A 147 -5.09 16.13 11.72
C GLN A 147 -5.84 17.03 12.73
N THR A 148 -7.13 17.30 12.54
CA THR A 148 -7.95 18.03 13.52
C THR A 148 -8.09 17.27 14.85
N VAL A 149 -7.98 15.94 14.81
CA VAL A 149 -8.07 15.07 16.00
C VAL A 149 -6.68 14.72 16.52
N THR A 150 -5.78 14.28 15.64
CA THR A 150 -4.41 13.90 16.01
C THR A 150 -3.40 14.44 15.00
N PRO A 151 -2.56 15.42 15.38
CA PRO A 151 -1.54 15.95 14.50
C PRO A 151 -0.56 14.88 14.00
N LEU A 152 -0.25 14.95 12.70
CA LEU A 152 0.81 14.16 12.09
C LEU A 152 2.13 14.91 12.23
N LYS A 153 3.22 14.17 12.46
CA LYS A 153 4.56 14.75 12.42
C LYS A 153 4.90 15.16 10.99
N LEU A 154 5.83 16.09 10.84
CA LEU A 154 6.35 16.47 9.52
C LEU A 154 6.84 15.23 8.74
N GLY A 155 7.65 14.38 9.37
CA GLY A 155 8.10 13.11 8.76
C GLY A 155 6.98 12.14 8.38
N GLU A 156 5.77 12.28 8.90
CA GLU A 156 4.64 11.46 8.44
C GLU A 156 4.00 12.05 7.19
N LEU A 157 3.83 13.38 7.13
CA LEU A 157 3.31 14.05 5.94
C LEU A 157 4.22 13.81 4.73
N TRP A 158 5.54 13.89 4.91
CA TRP A 158 6.52 13.56 3.87
C TRP A 158 6.51 12.08 3.48
N ALA A 159 6.02 11.19 4.35
CA ALA A 159 5.91 9.76 4.07
C ALA A 159 4.65 9.39 3.26
N ILE A 160 3.62 10.25 3.18
CA ILE A 160 2.36 9.93 2.49
C ILE A 160 2.59 9.41 1.06
N PRO A 161 3.38 10.08 0.18
CA PRO A 161 3.56 9.62 -1.20
C PRO A 161 4.20 8.23 -1.29
N ILE A 162 5.18 7.94 -0.43
CA ILE A 162 5.84 6.63 -0.42
C ILE A 162 4.91 5.54 0.16
N MET A 163 4.09 5.86 1.16
CA MET A 163 3.11 4.92 1.71
C MET A 163 2.03 4.55 0.70
N LEU A 164 1.55 5.50 -0.10
CA LEU A 164 0.62 5.24 -1.20
C LEU A 164 1.23 4.29 -2.24
N ARG A 165 2.48 4.51 -2.64
CA ARG A 165 3.18 3.58 -3.56
C ARG A 165 3.25 2.17 -2.98
N LEU A 166 3.65 2.04 -1.72
CA LEU A 166 3.72 0.74 -1.05
C LEU A 166 2.35 0.06 -0.96
N GLY A 167 1.30 0.81 -0.63
CA GLY A 167 -0.07 0.29 -0.57
C GLY A 167 -0.61 -0.14 -1.93
N LEU A 168 -0.31 0.60 -3.00
CA LEU A 168 -0.72 0.25 -4.35
C LEU A 168 0.00 -1.01 -4.86
N ILE A 169 1.30 -1.13 -4.59
CA ILE A 169 2.08 -2.35 -4.92
C ILE A 169 1.56 -3.55 -4.14
N GLU A 170 1.23 -3.38 -2.86
CA GLU A 170 0.58 -4.41 -2.04
C GLU A 170 -0.76 -4.83 -2.62
N ASN A 171 -1.61 -3.87 -3.03
CA ASN A 171 -2.90 -4.17 -3.63
C ASN A 171 -2.75 -4.92 -4.96
N LEU A 172 -1.79 -4.51 -5.79
CA LEU A 172 -1.49 -5.18 -7.05
C LEU A 172 -1.08 -6.64 -6.82
N ARG A 173 -0.20 -6.89 -5.85
CA ARG A 173 0.22 -8.25 -5.46
C ARG A 173 -0.96 -9.12 -5.02
N ARG A 174 -1.95 -8.56 -4.33
CA ARG A 174 -3.17 -9.28 -3.90
C ARG A 174 -4.08 -9.66 -5.07
N VAL A 175 -4.10 -8.86 -6.13
CA VAL A 175 -4.90 -9.10 -7.34
C VAL A 175 -4.20 -10.05 -8.32
N ALA A 176 -2.86 -10.06 -8.34
CA ALA A 176 -2.06 -10.85 -9.28
C ALA A 176 -1.94 -12.35 -8.93
N VAL A 177 -2.40 -12.77 -7.75
CA VAL A 177 -2.27 -14.14 -7.20
C VAL A 177 -3.63 -14.81 -7.08
#